data_AF-A0AAV2IDQ7-F1
#
_entry.id   AF-A0AAV2IDQ7-F1
#
_cell.length_a   1.000
_cell.length_b   1.000
_cell.length_c   1.000
_cell.angle_alpha   90.00
_cell.angle_beta   90.00
_cell.angle_gamma   90.00
#
_symmetry.space_group_name_H-M   'P 1'
#
loop_
_entity.id
_entity.type
_entity.pdbx_description
1 polymer ?
#
loop_
_entity_poly.entity_id
_entity_poly.type
_entity_poly.pdbx_seq_one_letter_code
_entity_poly.pdbx_strand_id
1 'polypeptide(L)'
;MSIFLLFLAAAGAAALPALNTGVPNHFLSNEDFQFLQTLPKLRAGAQLPGFKYIYLDAANHQLTPRLNTSHLQLEIAGSPKCSQHALDVAAGVIQKMTRFMPASMFQTLTRGKVGIFTAAEKVTIFPENAGLANGNCGTSCTGTCAHTCTFDGRKWENIGGLTNSRSVVLDDNVLCSAADPHHRSVNIMVHEFAHLVHTYATTAAIKTQITNAYNAAKQHATWQLNTYAMANDHEYWAVASTSFFGVDHDSNSNTAGMNKCGTLVCPDVAQIREHLRQKDPALFSILSHVYANSNPANNPGIQRCPSSTVVG
;
A
#
# COMPACT_ATOMS: atom_id res chain seq x y z
N MET A 1 3.23 -64.46 -17.35
CA MET A 1 2.97 -63.56 -18.50
C MET A 1 1.94 -62.54 -18.08
N SER A 2 1.99 -61.23 -18.31
CA SER A 2 3.04 -60.25 -18.62
C SER A 2 2.35 -58.87 -18.58
N ILE A 3 2.94 -57.90 -17.89
CA ILE A 3 3.21 -56.49 -18.34
C ILE A 3 1.97 -55.58 -18.56
N PHE A 4 1.70 -54.57 -17.71
CA PHE A 4 2.20 -53.16 -17.67
C PHE A 4 1.42 -52.17 -18.59
N LEU A 5 0.76 -51.14 -18.04
CA LEU A 5 1.07 -49.70 -18.23
C LEU A 5 0.05 -48.73 -17.58
N LEU A 6 0.60 -47.66 -17.00
CA LEU A 6 -0.03 -46.45 -16.46
C LEU A 6 -0.82 -45.64 -17.51
N PHE A 7 -1.77 -44.80 -17.07
CA PHE A 7 -1.80 -43.37 -17.44
C PHE A 7 -2.46 -42.50 -16.36
N LEU A 8 -1.75 -41.43 -15.98
CA LEU A 8 -2.23 -40.25 -15.24
C LEU A 8 -3.19 -39.43 -16.12
N ALA A 9 -4.21 -38.81 -15.51
CA ALA A 9 -4.90 -37.67 -16.10
C ALA A 9 -4.99 -36.53 -15.08
N ALA A 10 -4.28 -35.44 -15.37
CA ALA A 10 -4.33 -34.16 -14.67
C ALA A 10 -5.56 -33.37 -15.12
N ALA A 11 -6.34 -32.83 -14.19
CA ALA A 11 -7.43 -31.91 -14.47
C ALA A 11 -6.89 -30.48 -14.61
N GLY A 12 -6.86 -29.96 -15.84
CA GLY A 12 -6.58 -28.56 -16.12
C GLY A 12 -7.79 -27.68 -15.86
N ALA A 13 -7.62 -26.62 -15.07
CA ALA A 13 -8.60 -25.55 -14.93
C ALA A 13 -8.57 -24.67 -16.19
N ALA A 14 -9.71 -24.53 -16.84
CA ALA A 14 -9.88 -23.70 -18.03
C ALA A 14 -9.79 -22.21 -17.66
N ALA A 15 -8.83 -21.50 -18.26
CA ALA A 15 -8.73 -20.04 -18.21
C ALA A 15 -9.72 -19.40 -19.21
N LEU A 16 -10.48 -18.40 -18.75
CA LEU A 16 -11.34 -17.58 -19.60
C LEU A 16 -10.50 -16.63 -20.47
N PRO A 17 -10.95 -16.30 -21.69
CA PRO A 17 -10.18 -15.48 -22.62
C PRO A 17 -10.16 -14.01 -22.17
N ALA A 18 -8.96 -13.41 -22.14
CA ALA A 18 -8.77 -12.00 -21.86
C ALA A 18 -9.37 -11.14 -22.98
N LEU A 19 -10.30 -10.25 -22.62
CA LEU A 19 -10.83 -9.21 -23.50
C LEU A 19 -9.74 -8.16 -23.78
N ASN A 20 -9.31 -8.12 -25.04
CA ASN A 20 -8.37 -7.17 -25.59
C ASN A 20 -9.03 -5.77 -25.66
N THR A 21 -8.69 -4.87 -24.74
CA THR A 21 -9.06 -3.45 -24.83
C THR A 21 -7.81 -2.67 -25.22
N GLY A 22 -7.85 -2.07 -26.42
CA GLY A 22 -6.74 -1.35 -27.04
C GLY A 22 -6.41 -0.05 -26.31
N VAL A 23 -5.67 -0.14 -25.22
CA VAL A 23 -4.96 1.00 -24.61
C VAL A 23 -3.56 1.06 -25.23
N PRO A 24 -3.10 2.23 -25.74
CA PRO A 24 -1.76 2.35 -26.30
C PRO A 24 -0.70 1.99 -25.26
N ASN A 25 0.10 0.98 -25.59
CA ASN A 25 1.21 0.50 -24.79
C ASN A 25 2.35 1.54 -24.81
N HIS A 26 2.32 2.49 -23.88
CA HIS A 26 3.47 3.37 -23.64
C HIS A 26 4.51 2.61 -22.81
N PHE A 27 5.23 1.70 -23.46
CA PHE A 27 6.44 1.11 -22.90
C PHE A 27 7.52 2.19 -22.74
N LEU A 28 8.26 2.14 -21.63
CA LEU A 28 9.58 2.78 -21.57
C LEU A 28 10.49 2.09 -22.59
N SER A 29 11.27 2.88 -23.34
CA SER A 29 12.20 2.32 -24.31
C SER A 29 13.34 1.56 -23.60
N ASN A 30 14.00 0.65 -24.31
CA ASN A 30 15.20 -0.02 -23.79
C ASN A 30 16.30 0.97 -23.41
N GLU A 31 16.34 2.13 -24.07
CA GLU A 31 17.28 3.23 -23.80
C GLU A 31 16.95 3.93 -22.46
N ASP A 32 15.67 4.16 -22.17
CA ASP A 32 15.23 4.67 -20.86
C ASP A 32 15.58 3.68 -19.74
N PHE A 33 15.42 2.38 -20.01
CA PHE A 33 15.73 1.32 -19.06
C PHE A 33 17.23 1.27 -18.73
N GLN A 34 18.10 1.39 -19.75
CA GLN A 34 19.54 1.46 -19.58
C GLN A 34 19.96 2.75 -18.87
N PHE A 35 19.35 3.88 -19.20
CA PHE A 35 19.58 5.15 -18.51
C PHE A 35 19.31 5.04 -17.00
N LEU A 36 18.17 4.45 -16.60
CA LEU A 36 17.85 4.21 -15.19
C LEU A 36 18.89 3.34 -14.46
N GLN A 37 19.50 2.38 -15.15
CA GLN A 37 20.57 1.54 -14.61
C GLN A 37 21.94 2.24 -14.53
N THR A 38 22.14 3.27 -15.35
CA THR A 38 23.35 4.12 -15.31
C THR A 38 23.28 5.23 -14.26
N LEU A 39 22.11 5.45 -13.65
CA LEU A 39 21.98 6.40 -12.55
C LEU A 39 22.91 5.95 -11.41
N PRO A 40 23.76 6.84 -10.86
CA PRO A 40 24.63 6.49 -9.77
C PRO A 40 23.80 5.92 -8.62
N LYS A 41 24.29 4.87 -7.93
CA LYS A 41 23.70 4.39 -6.68
C LYS A 41 23.57 5.59 -5.75
N LEU A 42 22.36 6.12 -5.65
CA LEU A 42 22.11 7.38 -4.98
C LEU A 42 22.58 7.24 -3.54
N ARG A 43 23.45 8.17 -3.12
CA ARG A 43 23.76 8.32 -1.70
C ARG A 43 22.43 8.50 -0.96
N ALA A 44 22.29 7.91 0.22
CA ALA A 44 21.14 8.16 1.06
C ALA A 44 20.93 9.68 1.21
N GLY A 45 19.77 10.18 0.75
CA GLY A 45 19.42 11.61 0.77
C GLY A 45 19.64 12.38 -0.54
N ALA A 46 20.19 11.76 -1.60
CA ALA A 46 20.23 12.38 -2.91
C ALA A 46 18.85 12.31 -3.59
N GLN A 47 18.37 13.46 -4.09
CA GLN A 47 17.13 13.55 -4.85
C GLN A 47 17.27 12.79 -6.18
N LEU A 48 16.23 12.04 -6.53
CA LEU A 48 16.08 11.36 -7.81
C LEU A 48 15.89 12.41 -8.91
N PRO A 49 16.59 12.29 -10.05
CA PRO A 49 16.45 13.25 -11.15
C PRO A 49 15.00 13.38 -11.63
N GLY A 50 14.49 14.61 -11.70
CA GLY A 50 13.15 14.91 -12.18
C GLY A 50 12.02 14.68 -11.17
N PHE A 51 12.30 14.11 -10.00
CA PHE A 51 11.29 13.90 -8.97
C PHE A 51 10.95 15.21 -8.23
N LYS A 52 9.71 15.28 -7.74
CA LYS A 52 9.19 16.35 -6.88
C LYS A 52 9.17 15.85 -5.44
N TYR A 53 9.40 16.75 -4.48
CA TYR A 53 9.55 16.37 -3.07
C TYR A 53 8.73 17.24 -2.15
N ILE A 54 8.08 16.58 -1.18
CA ILE A 54 7.52 17.17 0.03
C ILE A 54 8.11 16.40 1.21
N TYR A 55 8.40 17.11 2.29
CA TYR A 55 8.90 16.55 3.53
C TYR A 55 7.91 16.85 4.65
N LEU A 56 7.52 15.84 5.41
CA LEU A 56 6.71 16.01 6.62
C LEU A 56 7.61 16.00 7.84
N ASP A 57 7.65 17.12 8.55
CA ASP A 57 8.52 17.33 9.70
C ASP A 57 8.00 16.63 10.96
N ALA A 58 8.86 15.83 11.61
CA ALA A 58 8.47 15.06 12.78
C ALA A 58 8.32 15.89 14.07
N ALA A 59 8.89 17.10 14.13
CA ALA A 59 8.85 17.94 15.31
C ALA A 59 7.60 18.84 15.34
N ASN A 60 7.25 19.45 14.21
CA ASN A 60 6.14 20.41 14.13
C ASN A 60 4.98 19.96 13.23
N HIS A 61 5.09 18.80 12.59
CA HIS A 61 4.06 18.20 11.73
C HIS A 61 3.72 19.03 10.48
N GLN A 62 4.62 19.91 10.03
CA GLN A 62 4.43 20.73 8.84
C GLN A 62 4.98 20.06 7.59
N LEU A 63 4.26 20.25 6.48
CA LEU A 63 4.72 19.89 5.14
C LEU A 63 5.59 21.02 4.59
N THR A 64 6.75 20.68 4.03
CA THR A 64 7.67 21.63 3.40
C THR A 64 8.22 21.07 2.09
N PRO A 65 8.40 21.89 1.04
CA PRO A 65 9.06 21.45 -0.20
C PRO A 65 10.59 21.37 -0.07
N ARG A 66 11.16 21.81 1.07
CA ARG A 66 12.60 21.88 1.29
C ARG A 66 13.03 20.96 2.42
N LEU A 67 14.02 20.10 2.14
CA LEU A 67 14.69 19.28 3.13
C LEU A 67 15.45 20.17 4.11
N ASN A 68 15.22 19.98 5.40
CA ASN A 68 16.06 20.50 6.46
C ASN A 68 16.85 19.35 7.08
N THR A 69 18.15 19.29 6.79
CA THR A 69 19.03 18.21 7.25
C THR A 69 19.25 18.18 8.76
N SER A 70 18.85 19.23 9.48
CA SER A 70 18.87 19.25 10.95
C SER A 70 17.61 18.65 11.59
N HIS A 71 16.59 18.33 10.79
CA HIS A 71 15.31 17.82 11.27
C HIS A 71 15.11 16.36 10.84
N LEU A 72 14.36 15.60 11.64
CA LEU A 72 13.82 14.31 11.22
C LEU A 72 12.57 14.58 10.37
N GLN A 73 12.61 14.16 9.11
CA GLN A 73 11.52 14.41 8.17
C GLN A 73 11.23 13.16 7.34
N LEU A 74 9.95 12.87 7.12
CA LEU A 74 9.52 11.81 6.21
C LEU A 74 9.52 12.35 4.77
N GLU A 75 10.30 11.71 3.89
CA GLU A 75 10.37 12.05 2.46
C GLU A 75 9.14 11.50 1.70
N ILE A 76 8.48 12.37 0.95
CA ILE A 76 7.35 12.05 0.08
C ILE A 76 7.71 12.52 -1.34
N ALA A 77 7.89 11.58 -2.25
CA ALA A 77 8.40 11.87 -3.59
C ALA A 77 7.35 11.59 -4.67
N GLY A 78 7.11 12.54 -5.56
CA GLY A 78 6.35 12.32 -6.80
C GLY A 78 7.31 12.04 -7.95
N SER A 79 7.04 10.99 -8.74
CA SER A 79 7.78 10.69 -9.97
C SER A 79 7.73 11.85 -10.97
N PRO A 80 8.63 11.87 -11.99
CA PRO A 80 8.69 12.97 -12.94
C PRO A 80 7.36 13.35 -13.59
N LYS A 81 6.55 12.37 -14.01
CA LYS A 81 5.23 12.60 -14.61
C LYS A 81 4.10 12.75 -13.59
N CYS A 82 4.32 12.47 -12.31
CA CYS A 82 3.33 12.70 -11.26
C CYS A 82 3.01 14.19 -11.13
N SER A 83 1.73 14.56 -11.11
CA SER A 83 1.33 15.96 -10.94
C SER A 83 1.66 16.49 -9.54
N GLN A 84 1.90 17.80 -9.41
CA GLN A 84 2.07 18.41 -8.08
C GLN A 84 0.82 18.21 -7.21
N HIS A 85 -0.37 18.28 -7.82
CA HIS A 85 -1.64 18.04 -7.14
C HIS A 85 -1.73 16.64 -6.53
N ALA A 86 -1.34 15.58 -7.26
CA ALA A 86 -1.30 14.23 -6.70
C ALA A 86 -0.32 14.12 -5.53
N LEU A 87 0.86 14.74 -5.64
CA LEU A 87 1.84 14.77 -4.56
C LEU A 87 1.31 15.49 -3.31
N ASP A 88 0.66 16.64 -3.47
CA ASP A 88 0.05 17.41 -2.37
C ASP A 88 -1.07 16.62 -1.68
N VAL A 89 -1.93 15.95 -2.46
CA VAL A 89 -3.02 15.10 -1.94
C VAL A 89 -2.45 13.93 -1.14
N ALA A 90 -1.46 13.22 -1.68
CA ALA A 90 -0.79 12.14 -0.96
C ALA A 90 -0.14 12.63 0.34
N ALA A 91 0.57 13.75 0.29
CA ALA A 91 1.19 14.34 1.46
C ALA A 91 0.17 14.72 2.54
N GLY A 92 -0.99 15.25 2.15
CA GLY A 92 -2.11 15.53 3.05
C GLY A 92 -2.68 14.26 3.71
N VAL A 93 -2.79 13.15 2.98
CA VAL A 93 -3.23 11.86 3.55
C VAL A 93 -2.21 11.36 4.59
N ILE A 94 -0.92 11.38 4.27
CA ILE A 94 0.16 10.94 5.17
C ILE A 94 0.24 11.82 6.42
N GLN A 95 0.13 13.14 6.25
CA GLN A 95 0.07 14.09 7.36
C GLN A 95 -1.13 13.80 8.27
N LYS A 96 -2.29 13.46 7.71
CA LYS A 96 -3.46 13.08 8.50
C LYS A 96 -3.25 11.76 9.24
N MET A 97 -2.73 10.71 8.59
CA MET A 97 -2.49 9.41 9.23
C MET A 97 -1.56 9.48 10.44
N THR A 98 -0.58 10.39 10.39
CA THR A 98 0.45 10.55 11.43
C THR A 98 0.10 11.61 12.47
N ARG A 99 -1.01 12.36 12.29
CA ARG A 99 -1.35 13.55 13.10
C ARG A 99 -1.41 13.30 14.60
N PHE A 100 -1.88 12.13 15.01
CA PHE A 100 -2.05 11.76 16.41
C PHE A 100 -1.16 10.57 16.81
N MET A 101 -0.21 10.19 15.95
CA MET A 101 0.76 9.14 16.23
C MET A 101 1.68 9.56 17.38
N PRO A 102 2.09 8.65 18.29
CA PRO A 102 3.12 8.96 19.28
C PRO A 102 4.38 9.52 18.63
N ALA A 103 4.93 10.62 19.17
CA ALA A 103 6.05 11.33 18.56
C ALA A 103 7.27 10.42 18.32
N SER A 104 7.58 9.52 19.25
CA SER A 104 8.68 8.55 19.11
C SER A 104 8.48 7.58 17.94
N MET A 105 7.24 7.15 17.68
CA MET A 105 6.91 6.30 16.53
C MET A 105 7.04 7.09 15.22
N PHE A 106 6.60 8.36 15.21
CA PHE A 106 6.75 9.15 14.01
C PHE A 106 8.21 9.46 13.69
N GLN A 107 9.05 9.71 14.71
CA GLN A 107 10.49 9.87 14.56
C GLN A 107 11.16 8.63 13.94
N THR A 108 10.78 7.41 14.33
CA THR A 108 11.35 6.20 13.71
C THR A 108 10.80 5.95 12.31
N LEU A 109 9.55 6.35 12.05
CA LEU A 109 8.90 6.27 10.74
C LEU A 109 9.61 7.10 9.67
N THR A 110 10.28 8.21 10.03
CA THR A 110 11.04 9.03 9.05
C THR A 110 12.22 8.31 8.40
N ARG A 111 12.56 7.09 8.84
CA ARG A 111 13.53 6.21 8.19
C ARG A 111 12.97 5.57 6.91
N GLY A 112 11.65 5.45 6.81
CA GLY A 112 10.96 5.02 5.61
C GLY A 112 10.82 6.17 4.62
N LYS A 113 10.29 5.86 3.44
CA LYS A 113 10.01 6.84 2.38
C LYS A 113 8.64 6.60 1.76
N VAL A 114 8.09 7.61 1.12
CA VAL A 114 6.85 7.50 0.35
C VAL A 114 7.08 7.93 -1.10
N GLY A 115 6.38 7.29 -2.04
CA GLY A 115 6.48 7.53 -3.47
C GLY A 115 5.12 7.54 -4.15
N ILE A 116 4.93 8.44 -5.11
CA ILE A 116 3.77 8.47 -5.97
C ILE A 116 4.28 8.32 -7.41
N PHE A 117 3.74 7.34 -8.15
CA PHE A 117 4.10 7.08 -9.54
C PHE A 117 2.88 7.15 -10.45
N THR A 118 3.11 7.34 -11.75
CA THR A 118 2.06 7.29 -12.78
C THR A 118 1.98 5.93 -13.45
N ALA A 119 0.85 5.59 -14.06
CA ALA A 119 0.70 4.35 -14.82
C ALA A 119 1.75 4.18 -15.94
N ALA A 120 2.26 5.29 -16.49
CA ALA A 120 3.31 5.30 -17.50
C ALA A 120 4.71 5.01 -16.93
N GLU A 121 4.96 5.35 -15.67
CA GLU A 121 6.27 5.20 -15.02
C GLU A 121 6.38 3.93 -14.19
N LYS A 122 5.23 3.42 -13.70
CA LYS A 122 5.09 2.19 -12.92
C LYS A 122 5.85 2.22 -11.58
N VAL A 123 5.68 1.18 -10.76
CA VAL A 123 6.40 1.07 -9.47
C VAL A 123 7.93 1.06 -9.64
N THR A 124 8.39 0.63 -10.82
CA THR A 124 9.79 0.42 -11.20
C THR A 124 10.58 1.72 -11.42
N ILE A 125 9.90 2.87 -11.46
CA ILE A 125 10.58 4.18 -11.52
C ILE A 125 11.41 4.48 -10.27
N PHE A 126 11.05 3.86 -9.15
CA PHE A 126 11.85 3.92 -7.93
C PHE A 126 12.98 2.90 -8.00
N PRO A 127 14.26 3.29 -7.79
CA PRO A 127 15.41 2.40 -7.98
C PRO A 127 15.37 1.11 -7.17
N GLU A 128 14.82 1.16 -5.95
CA GLU A 128 14.61 -0.01 -5.09
C GLU A 128 13.67 -1.07 -5.71
N ASN A 129 12.85 -0.67 -6.68
CA ASN A 129 11.88 -1.51 -7.36
C ASN A 129 12.29 -1.84 -8.80
N ALA A 130 13.43 -1.35 -9.30
CA ALA A 130 13.82 -1.51 -10.71
C ALA A 130 13.93 -2.98 -11.14
N GLY A 131 14.32 -3.87 -10.21
CA GLY A 131 14.40 -5.31 -10.44
C GLY A 131 13.05 -6.02 -10.58
N LEU A 132 11.92 -5.33 -10.38
CA LEU A 132 10.58 -5.89 -10.51
C LEU A 132 10.00 -5.72 -11.92
N ALA A 133 10.72 -5.04 -12.81
CA ALA A 133 10.27 -4.83 -14.18
C ALA A 133 10.17 -6.14 -14.96
N ASN A 134 9.21 -6.19 -15.88
CA ASN A 134 9.00 -7.37 -16.70
C ASN A 134 10.18 -7.67 -17.61
N GLY A 135 10.81 -6.64 -18.21
CA GLY A 135 11.85 -6.83 -19.22
C GLY A 135 11.41 -7.83 -20.30
N ASN A 136 12.23 -8.85 -20.55
CA ASN A 136 11.95 -9.90 -21.54
C ASN A 136 10.95 -10.96 -21.06
N CYS A 137 10.46 -10.89 -19.81
CA CYS A 137 9.54 -11.88 -19.26
C CYS A 137 8.11 -11.77 -19.80
N GLY A 138 7.75 -10.67 -20.47
CA GLY A 138 6.39 -10.45 -20.99
C GLY A 138 5.34 -10.76 -19.92
N THR A 139 4.40 -11.64 -20.23
CA THR A 139 3.35 -12.11 -19.30
C THR A 139 3.76 -13.32 -18.45
N SER A 140 4.95 -13.91 -18.64
CA SER A 140 5.38 -15.10 -17.91
C SER A 140 5.66 -14.81 -16.43
N CYS A 141 5.20 -15.71 -15.56
CA CYS A 141 5.47 -15.70 -14.12
C CYS A 141 6.19 -16.98 -13.65
N THR A 142 6.83 -17.71 -14.57
CA THR A 142 7.45 -19.01 -14.28
C THR A 142 8.96 -18.97 -14.49
N GLY A 143 9.67 -19.95 -13.91
CA GLY A 143 11.12 -20.08 -14.05
C GLY A 143 11.87 -18.81 -13.62
N THR A 144 12.78 -18.34 -14.47
CA THR A 144 13.54 -17.11 -14.21
C THR A 144 12.66 -15.85 -14.16
N CYS A 145 11.41 -15.89 -14.62
CA CYS A 145 10.48 -14.75 -14.65
C CYS A 145 9.57 -14.64 -13.42
N ALA A 146 9.62 -15.62 -12.50
CA ALA A 146 8.81 -15.62 -11.29
C ALA A 146 9.01 -14.36 -10.42
N HIS A 147 10.21 -13.77 -10.43
CA HIS A 147 10.52 -12.55 -9.68
C HIS A 147 9.73 -11.31 -10.14
N THR A 148 9.15 -11.32 -11.34
CA THR A 148 8.37 -10.20 -11.90
C THR A 148 6.90 -10.23 -11.49
N CYS A 149 6.48 -11.25 -10.75
CA CYS A 149 5.08 -11.46 -10.38
C CYS A 149 4.86 -11.53 -8.87
N THR A 150 3.71 -11.02 -8.47
CA THR A 150 3.14 -11.20 -7.13
C THR A 150 2.77 -12.67 -6.91
N PHE A 151 2.55 -13.03 -5.65
CA PHE A 151 2.14 -14.40 -5.28
C PHE A 151 0.80 -14.82 -5.91
N ASP A 152 -0.05 -13.86 -6.28
CA ASP A 152 -1.34 -14.06 -6.96
C ASP A 152 -1.26 -13.93 -8.49
N GLY A 153 -0.04 -13.85 -9.06
CA GLY A 153 0.20 -13.93 -10.50
C GLY A 153 0.06 -12.60 -11.27
N ARG A 154 -0.16 -11.47 -10.58
CA ARG A 154 -0.11 -10.13 -11.19
C ARG A 154 1.34 -9.71 -11.42
N LYS A 155 1.58 -8.84 -12.41
CA LYS A 155 2.90 -8.25 -12.62
C LYS A 155 3.16 -7.14 -11.62
N TRP A 156 4.30 -7.19 -10.92
CA TRP A 156 4.70 -6.16 -9.96
C TRP A 156 4.69 -4.76 -10.57
N GLU A 157 5.09 -4.61 -11.83
CA GLU A 157 5.10 -3.30 -12.48
C GLU A 157 3.70 -2.73 -12.77
N ASN A 158 2.63 -3.53 -12.69
CA ASN A 158 1.26 -3.14 -13.03
C ASN A 158 0.32 -3.05 -11.80
N ILE A 159 0.84 -3.16 -10.58
CA ILE A 159 0.01 -3.03 -9.37
C ILE A 159 -0.17 -1.57 -8.97
N GLY A 160 -1.25 -1.28 -8.23
CA GLY A 160 -1.59 0.06 -7.76
C GLY A 160 -0.79 0.55 -6.55
N GLY A 161 -0.06 -0.34 -5.87
CA GLY A 161 0.74 0.00 -4.70
C GLY A 161 1.71 -1.11 -4.29
N LEU A 162 2.80 -0.74 -3.61
CA LEU A 162 3.80 -1.66 -3.08
C LEU A 162 4.52 -1.01 -1.90
N THR A 163 4.90 -1.80 -0.90
CA THR A 163 5.74 -1.32 0.19
C THR A 163 6.97 -2.19 0.45
N ASN A 164 8.14 -1.55 0.47
CA ASN A 164 9.40 -2.08 0.99
C ASN A 164 10.04 -1.05 1.96
N SER A 165 11.27 -0.60 1.72
CA SER A 165 11.80 0.62 2.34
C SER A 165 11.07 1.90 1.93
N ARG A 166 10.35 1.85 0.81
CA ARG A 166 9.44 2.90 0.34
C ARG A 166 8.04 2.33 0.14
N SER A 167 7.05 3.04 0.63
CA SER A 167 5.65 2.84 0.27
C SER A 167 5.35 3.63 -1.00
N VAL A 168 4.93 2.95 -2.07
CA VAL A 168 4.67 3.58 -3.37
C VAL A 168 3.24 3.33 -3.82
N VAL A 169 2.58 4.35 -4.38
CA VAL A 169 1.18 4.25 -4.84
C VAL A 169 0.97 4.97 -6.18
N LEU A 170 0.09 4.40 -6.99
CA LEU A 170 -0.35 4.95 -8.26
C LEU A 170 -1.13 6.26 -8.05
N ASP A 171 -0.79 7.30 -8.80
CA ASP A 171 -1.43 8.61 -8.72
C ASP A 171 -2.92 8.59 -9.04
N ASP A 172 -3.37 7.73 -9.97
CA ASP A 172 -4.79 7.52 -10.24
C ASP A 172 -5.58 7.09 -9.01
N ASN A 173 -4.99 6.28 -8.11
CA ASN A 173 -5.64 5.94 -6.84
C ASN A 173 -5.63 7.11 -5.85
N VAL A 174 -4.48 7.80 -5.73
CA VAL A 174 -4.36 9.01 -4.88
C VAL A 174 -5.40 10.07 -5.26
N LEU A 175 -5.61 10.24 -6.56
CA LEU A 175 -6.57 11.19 -7.13
C LEU A 175 -7.98 10.62 -7.28
N CYS A 176 -8.25 9.36 -6.90
CA CYS A 176 -9.51 8.66 -7.17
C CYS A 176 -10.05 8.90 -8.60
N SER A 177 -9.16 8.80 -9.59
CA SER A 177 -9.49 9.09 -10.98
C SER A 177 -10.43 8.02 -11.57
N ALA A 178 -10.83 8.16 -12.83
CA ALA A 178 -11.55 7.10 -13.54
C ALA A 178 -10.67 5.89 -13.89
N ALA A 179 -9.34 6.07 -13.89
CA ALA A 179 -8.38 5.02 -14.18
C ALA A 179 -7.89 4.28 -12.91
N ASP A 180 -8.39 4.64 -11.72
CA ASP A 180 -8.08 3.91 -10.49
C ASP A 180 -8.47 2.42 -10.62
N PRO A 181 -7.49 1.48 -10.57
CA PRO A 181 -7.76 0.06 -10.72
C PRO A 181 -8.58 -0.53 -9.58
N HIS A 182 -8.70 0.18 -8.45
CA HIS A 182 -9.53 -0.20 -7.32
C HIS A 182 -10.94 0.39 -7.37
N HIS A 183 -11.32 1.02 -8.49
CA HIS A 183 -12.65 1.58 -8.71
C HIS A 183 -13.10 2.54 -7.60
N ARG A 184 -12.16 3.30 -7.02
CA ARG A 184 -12.41 4.29 -5.95
C ARG A 184 -12.99 3.66 -4.67
N SER A 185 -12.83 2.34 -4.52
CA SER A 185 -13.36 1.60 -3.39
C SER A 185 -12.46 1.67 -2.16
N VAL A 186 -11.16 1.95 -2.33
CA VAL A 186 -10.20 2.02 -1.24
C VAL A 186 -9.11 3.06 -1.52
N ASN A 187 -8.68 3.75 -0.46
CA ASN A 187 -7.49 4.60 -0.49
C ASN A 187 -6.24 3.73 -0.27
N ILE A 188 -5.55 3.35 -1.36
CA ILE A 188 -4.38 2.47 -1.32
C ILE A 188 -3.18 3.17 -0.65
N MET A 189 -3.11 4.50 -0.66
CA MET A 189 -2.09 5.23 0.12
C MET A 189 -2.19 4.91 1.61
N VAL A 190 -3.40 4.77 2.16
CA VAL A 190 -3.55 4.39 3.57
C VAL A 190 -3.09 2.95 3.82
N HIS A 191 -3.38 2.04 2.89
CA HIS A 191 -2.96 0.64 2.98
C HIS A 191 -1.43 0.49 2.92
N GLU A 192 -0.80 1.03 1.87
CA GLU A 192 0.64 0.92 1.68
C GLU A 192 1.41 1.68 2.76
N PHE A 193 0.92 2.85 3.17
CA PHE A 193 1.56 3.57 4.26
C PHE A 193 1.43 2.81 5.60
N ALA A 194 0.36 2.04 5.81
CA ALA A 194 0.23 1.18 6.99
C ALA A 194 1.31 0.09 7.02
N HIS A 195 1.71 -0.50 5.89
CA HIS A 195 2.87 -1.39 5.81
C HIS A 195 4.17 -0.69 6.21
N LEU A 196 4.34 0.58 5.83
CA LEU A 196 5.51 1.39 6.21
C LEU A 196 5.50 1.69 7.72
N VAL A 197 4.34 2.03 8.28
CA VAL A 197 4.12 2.21 9.72
C VAL A 197 4.44 0.93 10.47
N HIS A 198 3.93 -0.22 10.01
CA HIS A 198 4.27 -1.52 10.58
C HIS A 198 5.79 -1.73 10.58
N THR A 199 6.47 -1.44 9.48
CA THR A 199 7.91 -1.68 9.34
C THR A 199 8.74 -0.77 10.24
N TYR A 200 8.47 0.54 10.26
CA TYR A 200 9.37 1.55 10.82
C TYR A 200 8.87 2.25 12.09
N ALA A 201 7.56 2.36 12.28
CA ALA A 201 6.98 3.05 13.45
C ALA A 201 6.78 2.09 14.63
N THR A 202 6.46 0.82 14.36
CA THR A 202 6.20 -0.16 15.42
C THR A 202 7.47 -0.77 15.99
N THR A 203 7.52 -0.92 17.32
CA THR A 203 8.61 -1.61 18.02
C THR A 203 8.49 -3.12 17.84
N ALA A 204 9.56 -3.88 18.14
CA ALA A 204 9.50 -5.35 18.10
C ALA A 204 8.35 -5.92 18.97
N ALA A 205 8.08 -5.31 20.13
CA ALA A 205 6.97 -5.72 20.99
C ALA A 205 5.60 -5.49 20.32
N ILE A 206 5.40 -4.35 19.65
CA ILE A 206 4.14 -4.07 18.93
C ILE A 206 3.99 -5.01 17.73
N LYS A 207 5.05 -5.30 16.98
CA LYS A 207 5.02 -6.31 15.90
C LYS A 207 4.57 -7.68 16.43
N THR A 208 5.13 -8.12 17.56
CA THR A 208 4.70 -9.36 18.21
C THR A 208 3.22 -9.30 18.63
N GLN A 209 2.73 -8.16 19.13
CA GLN A 209 1.30 -7.99 19.44
C GLN A 209 0.42 -8.12 18.19
N ILE A 210 0.83 -7.56 17.05
CA ILE A 210 0.12 -7.67 15.77
C ILE A 210 0.08 -9.13 15.31
N THR A 211 1.23 -9.81 15.28
CA THR A 211 1.31 -11.24 14.90
C THR A 211 0.46 -12.11 15.82
N ASN A 212 0.44 -11.84 17.13
CA ASN A 212 -0.39 -12.57 18.08
C ASN A 212 -1.89 -12.33 17.84
N ALA A 213 -2.29 -11.08 17.58
CA ALA A 213 -3.67 -10.75 17.23
C ALA A 213 -4.11 -11.45 15.94
N TYR A 214 -3.27 -11.44 14.89
CA TYR A 214 -3.50 -12.17 13.65
C TYR A 214 -3.68 -13.68 13.88
N ASN A 215 -2.77 -14.30 14.64
CA ASN A 215 -2.84 -15.73 14.93
C ASN A 215 -4.11 -16.09 15.71
N ALA A 216 -4.49 -15.29 16.71
CA ALA A 216 -5.73 -15.47 17.44
C ALA A 216 -6.96 -15.30 16.53
N ALA A 217 -6.98 -14.25 15.68
CA ALA A 217 -8.06 -14.03 14.73
C ALA A 217 -8.22 -15.19 13.74
N LYS A 218 -7.10 -15.78 13.30
CA LYS A 218 -7.10 -16.96 12.42
C LYS A 218 -7.59 -18.22 13.15
N GLN A 219 -7.12 -18.45 14.38
CA GLN A 219 -7.51 -19.59 15.20
C GLN A 219 -9.01 -19.58 15.53
N HIS A 220 -9.54 -18.40 15.83
CA HIS A 220 -10.94 -18.23 16.21
C HIS A 220 -11.88 -17.90 15.04
N ALA A 221 -11.35 -17.82 13.82
CA ALA A 221 -12.08 -17.35 12.64
C ALA A 221 -12.83 -16.03 12.91
N THR A 222 -12.20 -15.12 13.66
CA THR A 222 -12.75 -13.80 14.00
C THR A 222 -13.16 -13.05 12.74
N TRP A 223 -12.33 -13.15 11.69
CA TRP A 223 -12.60 -12.60 10.36
C TRP A 223 -12.72 -13.73 9.33
N GLN A 224 -13.28 -13.41 8.16
CA GLN A 224 -13.42 -14.38 7.08
C GLN A 224 -12.03 -14.85 6.60
N LEU A 225 -11.76 -16.16 6.71
CA LEU A 225 -10.51 -16.78 6.27
C LEU A 225 -10.44 -16.87 4.73
N ASN A 226 -9.24 -17.13 4.20
CA ASN A 226 -8.95 -17.22 2.76
C ASN A 226 -9.29 -15.93 1.99
N THR A 227 -9.06 -14.81 2.65
CA THR A 227 -9.23 -13.45 2.12
C THR A 227 -7.88 -12.74 2.10
N TYR A 228 -7.76 -11.65 1.35
CA TYR A 228 -6.54 -10.87 1.27
C TYR A 228 -6.06 -10.39 2.65
N ALA A 229 -6.96 -9.79 3.45
CA ALA A 229 -6.64 -9.37 4.82
C ALA A 229 -6.17 -10.50 5.73
N MET A 230 -6.52 -11.75 5.45
CA MET A 230 -6.11 -12.92 6.25
C MET A 230 -4.93 -13.70 5.65
N ALA A 231 -4.32 -13.20 4.56
CA ALA A 231 -3.21 -13.86 3.87
C ALA A 231 -1.96 -13.97 4.77
N ASN A 232 -1.64 -12.91 5.50
CA ASN A 232 -0.57 -12.85 6.50
C ASN A 232 -0.84 -11.70 7.50
N ASP A 233 -0.01 -11.56 8.52
CA ASP A 233 -0.15 -10.53 9.56
C ASP A 233 0.11 -9.10 9.07
N HIS A 234 0.91 -8.93 8.01
CA HIS A 234 1.12 -7.63 7.37
C HIS A 234 -0.15 -7.12 6.69
N GLU A 235 -0.81 -7.95 5.87
CA GLU A 235 -2.06 -7.57 5.21
C GLU A 235 -3.21 -7.39 6.19
N TYR A 236 -3.26 -8.22 7.24
CA TYR A 236 -4.18 -8.07 8.35
C TYR A 236 -4.06 -6.70 9.01
N TRP A 237 -2.84 -6.25 9.30
CA TRP A 237 -2.58 -4.92 9.82
C TRP A 237 -2.95 -3.80 8.83
N ALA A 238 -2.56 -3.93 7.56
CA ALA A 238 -2.75 -2.88 6.57
C ALA A 238 -4.23 -2.68 6.20
N VAL A 239 -5.00 -3.76 6.05
CA VAL A 239 -6.45 -3.69 5.83
C VAL A 239 -7.16 -3.20 7.10
N ALA A 240 -6.78 -3.66 8.28
CA ALA A 240 -7.38 -3.15 9.51
C ALA A 240 -7.11 -1.65 9.69
N SER A 241 -5.96 -1.16 9.22
CA SER A 241 -5.64 0.27 9.18
C SER A 241 -6.56 1.04 8.22
N THR A 242 -6.83 0.53 7.01
CA THR A 242 -7.78 1.18 6.10
C THR A 242 -9.18 1.24 6.68
N SER A 243 -9.63 0.16 7.33
CA SER A 243 -10.89 0.10 8.07
C SER A 243 -10.92 1.08 9.24
N PHE A 244 -9.86 1.16 10.04
CA PHE A 244 -9.77 2.07 11.20
C PHE A 244 -9.91 3.56 10.83
N PHE A 245 -9.49 3.93 9.62
CA PHE A 245 -9.69 5.27 9.06
C PHE A 245 -10.97 5.42 8.23
N GLY A 246 -11.73 4.34 8.01
CA GLY A 246 -12.98 4.34 7.24
C GLY A 246 -12.76 4.64 5.76
N VAL A 247 -11.68 4.13 5.17
CA VAL A 247 -11.29 4.43 3.78
C VAL A 247 -11.32 3.22 2.86
N ASP A 248 -11.94 2.11 3.26
CA ASP A 248 -12.13 0.89 2.47
C ASP A 248 -13.61 0.47 2.38
N HIS A 249 -14.18 0.52 1.19
CA HIS A 249 -15.53 0.04 0.87
C HIS A 249 -15.46 -1.21 -0.02
N ASP A 250 -14.32 -1.92 0.04
CA ASP A 250 -14.08 -3.11 -0.76
C ASP A 250 -14.88 -4.31 -0.23
N SER A 251 -14.92 -5.36 -1.04
CA SER A 251 -15.56 -6.63 -0.79
C SER A 251 -14.88 -7.46 0.31
N ASN A 252 -15.60 -8.45 0.86
CA ASN A 252 -15.06 -9.32 1.91
C ASN A 252 -13.88 -10.18 1.44
N SER A 253 -13.78 -10.48 0.14
CA SER A 253 -12.60 -11.20 -0.37
C SER A 253 -11.31 -10.41 -0.13
N ASN A 254 -11.41 -9.09 -0.04
CA ASN A 254 -10.30 -8.21 0.30
C ASN A 254 -10.26 -7.90 1.80
N THR A 255 -11.38 -7.44 2.38
CA THR A 255 -11.39 -6.89 3.74
C THR A 255 -11.61 -7.89 4.87
N ALA A 256 -11.92 -9.15 4.56
CA ALA A 256 -12.40 -10.16 5.51
C ALA A 256 -13.65 -9.75 6.33
N GLY A 257 -14.35 -8.70 5.88
CA GLY A 257 -15.48 -8.09 6.60
C GLY A 257 -15.07 -7.09 7.69
N MET A 258 -13.80 -6.69 7.79
CA MET A 258 -13.34 -5.68 8.75
C MET A 258 -14.10 -4.37 8.58
N ASN A 259 -14.42 -3.98 7.33
CA ASN A 259 -15.14 -2.75 6.99
C ASN A 259 -16.67 -2.80 7.16
N LYS A 260 -17.25 -3.91 7.66
CA LYS A 260 -18.70 -4.13 7.66
C LYS A 260 -19.32 -4.22 9.06
N CYS A 261 -20.28 -3.34 9.32
CA CYS A 261 -21.10 -3.31 10.52
C CYS A 261 -22.36 -4.17 10.27
N GLY A 262 -22.19 -5.49 10.35
CA GLY A 262 -23.22 -6.45 9.94
C GLY A 262 -23.05 -6.84 8.46
N THR A 263 -24.08 -6.65 7.64
CA THR A 263 -24.02 -6.97 6.19
C THR A 263 -23.57 -5.80 5.32
N LEU A 264 -23.65 -4.58 5.85
CA LEU A 264 -23.33 -3.33 5.14
C LEU A 264 -21.97 -2.78 5.58
N VAL A 265 -21.34 -2.00 4.70
CA VAL A 265 -20.17 -1.19 5.07
C VAL A 265 -20.56 -0.28 6.23
N CYS A 266 -19.68 -0.15 7.23
CA CYS A 266 -19.93 0.75 8.35
C CYS A 266 -20.15 2.19 7.85
N PRO A 267 -21.18 2.89 8.32
CA PRO A 267 -21.58 4.19 7.78
C PRO A 267 -20.60 5.31 8.13
N ASP A 268 -19.82 5.16 9.20
CA ASP A 268 -18.84 6.16 9.63
C ASP A 268 -17.65 5.56 10.41
N VAL A 269 -16.64 6.41 10.66
CA VAL A 269 -15.40 6.06 11.36
C VAL A 269 -15.63 5.64 12.82
N ALA A 270 -16.66 6.16 13.49
CA ALA A 270 -16.94 5.77 14.86
C ALA A 270 -17.49 4.34 14.92
N GLN A 271 -18.43 4.00 14.02
CA GLN A 271 -19.02 2.67 13.96
C GLN A 271 -18.02 1.59 13.52
N ILE A 272 -17.15 1.89 12.55
CA ILE A 272 -16.10 0.93 12.15
C ILE A 272 -15.08 0.68 13.28
N ARG A 273 -14.71 1.72 14.01
CA ARG A 273 -13.82 1.59 15.19
C ARG A 273 -14.48 0.77 16.28
N GLU A 274 -15.78 0.99 16.52
CA GLU A 274 -16.55 0.19 17.46
C GLU A 274 -16.68 -1.28 17.01
N HIS A 275 -16.89 -1.52 15.72
CA HIS A 275 -16.92 -2.87 15.14
C HIS A 275 -15.59 -3.61 15.37
N LEU A 276 -14.47 -2.97 15.05
CA LEU A 276 -13.13 -3.50 15.31
C LEU A 276 -12.92 -3.75 16.81
N ARG A 277 -13.31 -2.80 17.68
CA ARG A 277 -13.17 -2.93 19.14
C ARG A 277 -13.93 -4.12 19.71
N GLN A 278 -15.15 -4.37 19.24
CA GLN A 278 -15.98 -5.48 19.72
C GLN A 278 -15.49 -6.83 19.20
N LYS A 279 -15.14 -6.90 17.91
CA LYS A 279 -14.85 -8.15 17.22
C LYS A 279 -13.39 -8.59 17.35
N ASP A 280 -12.47 -7.64 17.37
CA ASP A 280 -11.03 -7.88 17.49
C ASP A 280 -10.37 -6.83 18.41
N PRO A 281 -10.64 -6.91 19.73
CA PRO A 281 -10.19 -5.91 20.70
C PRO A 281 -8.66 -5.78 20.78
N ALA A 282 -7.92 -6.85 20.54
CA ALA A 282 -6.46 -6.83 20.54
C ALA A 282 -5.93 -5.97 19.39
N LEU A 283 -6.41 -6.21 18.17
CA LEU A 283 -6.06 -5.40 17.00
C LEU A 283 -6.47 -3.94 17.17
N PHE A 284 -7.69 -3.70 17.65
CA PHE A 284 -8.19 -2.34 17.89
C PHE A 284 -7.30 -1.57 18.86
N SER A 285 -6.86 -2.20 19.95
CA SER A 285 -5.98 -1.55 20.93
C SER A 285 -4.65 -1.11 20.30
N ILE A 286 -4.09 -1.93 19.41
CA ILE A 286 -2.83 -1.62 18.71
C ILE A 286 -3.05 -0.46 17.73
N LEU A 287 -4.11 -0.51 16.91
CA LEU A 287 -4.46 0.56 15.97
C LEU A 287 -4.67 1.90 16.68
N SER A 288 -5.43 1.88 17.79
CA SER A 288 -5.68 3.05 18.63
C SER A 288 -4.38 3.63 19.20
N HIS A 289 -3.48 2.78 19.68
CA HIS A 289 -2.18 3.23 20.19
C HIS A 289 -1.33 3.88 19.09
N VAL A 290 -1.17 3.20 17.95
CA VAL A 290 -0.29 3.62 16.85
C VAL A 290 -0.80 4.87 16.15
N TYR A 291 -2.08 4.95 15.81
CA TYR A 291 -2.61 6.05 14.99
C TYR A 291 -3.25 7.18 15.80
N ALA A 292 -3.61 6.92 17.05
CA ALA A 292 -4.44 7.83 17.84
C ALA A 292 -3.89 8.09 19.26
N ASN A 293 -2.67 7.61 19.56
CA ASN A 293 -2.04 7.68 20.88
C ASN A 293 -3.00 7.22 22.00
N SER A 294 -3.67 6.09 21.73
CA SER A 294 -4.65 5.45 22.62
C SER A 294 -5.92 6.26 22.87
N ASN A 295 -6.18 7.31 22.10
CA ASN A 295 -7.44 8.06 22.10
C ASN A 295 -8.20 7.84 20.77
N PRO A 296 -9.01 6.78 20.65
CA PRO A 296 -9.67 6.41 19.39
C PRO A 296 -10.79 7.36 18.96
N ALA A 297 -11.10 8.42 19.73
CA ALA A 297 -11.94 9.51 19.25
C ALA A 297 -11.20 10.45 18.28
N ASN A 298 -9.86 10.44 18.30
CA ASN A 298 -9.04 11.21 17.38
C ASN A 298 -9.21 10.68 15.96
N ASN A 299 -9.95 11.41 15.13
CA ASN A 299 -10.16 11.12 13.73
C ASN A 299 -9.62 12.29 12.88
N PRO A 300 -8.54 12.10 12.11
CA PRO A 300 -7.97 13.16 11.28
C PRO A 300 -8.77 13.47 10.01
N GLY A 301 -9.91 12.81 9.78
CA GLY A 301 -10.81 13.10 8.65
C GLY A 301 -10.17 12.76 7.31
N ILE A 302 -9.57 11.56 7.20
CA ILE A 302 -9.09 11.05 5.92
C ILE A 302 -10.30 10.62 5.10
N GLN A 303 -10.33 11.02 3.84
CA GLN A 303 -11.35 10.58 2.90
C GLN A 303 -10.83 9.41 2.08
N ARG A 304 -11.72 8.48 1.76
CA ARG A 304 -11.45 7.44 0.76
C ARG A 304 -11.01 8.07 -0.58
N CYS A 305 -11.68 9.15 -0.99
CA CYS A 305 -11.35 9.93 -2.18
C CYS A 305 -11.10 11.40 -1.85
N PRO A 306 -9.84 11.76 -1.53
CA PRO A 306 -9.48 13.11 -1.09
C PRO A 306 -9.55 14.17 -2.21
N SER A 307 -9.58 13.75 -3.48
CA SER A 307 -9.62 14.61 -4.66
C SER A 307 -10.96 15.31 -4.93
N SER A 308 -12.01 15.02 -4.15
CA SER A 308 -13.33 15.67 -4.30
C SER A 308 -13.40 17.09 -3.73
N THR A 309 -12.37 17.54 -3.02
CA THR A 309 -12.27 18.89 -2.46
C THR A 309 -10.91 19.49 -2.77
N VAL A 310 -10.76 20.07 -3.97
CA VAL A 310 -9.77 21.13 -4.16
C VAL A 310 -10.34 22.36 -3.46
N VAL A 311 -9.79 22.70 -2.30
CA VAL A 311 -9.95 24.04 -1.71
C VAL A 311 -9.09 24.96 -2.58
N GLY A 312 -9.72 25.99 -3.15
CA GLY A 312 -9.07 27.04 -3.94
C GLY A 312 -8.18 27.97 -3.13
#